data_AF-A0A9W8XK78-F1
#
_entry.id   AF-A0A9W8XK78-F1
#
_cell.length_a   1.000
_cell.length_b   1.000
_cell.length_c   1.000
_cell.angle_alpha   90.00
_cell.angle_beta   90.00
_cell.angle_gamma   90.00
#
_symmetry.space_group_name_H-M   'P 1'
#
loop_
_entity.id
_entity.type
_entity.pdbx_description
1 polymer ?
#
loop_
_entity_poly.entity_id
_entity_poly.type
_entity_poly.pdbx_seq_one_letter_code
_entity_poly.pdbx_strand_id
1 'polypeptide(L)'
;MPSGAQNEALTTHNDARARKGVQPLQWDDNLANDAQNYAQVLADTKDFKHSGVDGQGENLFMSSADASLADAVRAWLGEEANYHGEKIGEGDFGAWGHYSKPDDFEAIVETMS
;
A
#
# COMPACT_ATOMS: atom_id res chain seq x y z
N MET A 1 -3.65 -17.25 6.23
CA MET A 1 -2.67 -17.68 5.18
C MET A 1 -3.02 -16.96 3.89
N PRO A 2 -2.09 -16.19 3.32
CA PRO A 2 -2.36 -15.34 2.17
C PRO A 2 -2.74 -16.14 0.93
N SER A 3 -3.62 -15.58 0.10
CA SER A 3 -3.87 -16.04 -1.27
C SER A 3 -2.63 -15.89 -2.15
N GLY A 4 -2.65 -16.47 -3.36
CA GLY A 4 -1.55 -16.32 -4.32
C GLY A 4 -1.23 -14.85 -4.64
N ALA A 5 -2.26 -14.02 -4.85
CA ALA A 5 -2.11 -12.60 -5.13
C ALA A 5 -1.57 -11.81 -3.92
N GLN A 6 -2.04 -12.15 -2.72
CA GLN A 6 -1.58 -11.54 -1.47
C GLN A 6 -0.10 -11.85 -1.21
N ASN A 7 0.31 -13.09 -1.47
CA ASN A 7 1.70 -13.51 -1.33
C ASN A 7 2.62 -12.83 -2.37
N GLU A 8 2.13 -12.62 -3.60
CA GLU A 8 2.88 -11.87 -4.63
C GLU A 8 3.09 -10.40 -4.22
N ALA A 9 2.06 -9.75 -3.69
CA ALA A 9 2.15 -8.38 -3.19
C ALA A 9 3.15 -8.26 -2.03
N LEU A 10 3.07 -9.15 -1.04
CA LEU A 10 4.01 -9.20 0.09
C LEU A 10 5.45 -9.44 -0.36
N THR A 11 5.65 -10.37 -1.30
CA THR A 11 6.98 -10.65 -1.87
C THR A 11 7.53 -9.43 -2.60
N THR A 12 6.70 -8.76 -3.40
CA THR A 12 7.08 -7.55 -4.14
C THR A 12 7.51 -6.43 -3.19
N HIS A 13 6.80 -6.22 -2.08
CA HIS A 13 7.22 -5.29 -1.03
C HIS A 13 8.56 -5.67 -0.41
N ASN A 14 8.72 -6.94 -0.04
CA ASN A 14 9.92 -7.42 0.64
C ASN A 14 11.16 -7.38 -0.25
N ASP A 15 11.02 -7.62 -1.56
CA ASP A 15 12.09 -7.45 -2.53
C ASP A 15 12.56 -5.99 -2.62
N ALA A 16 11.62 -5.04 -2.63
CA ALA A 16 11.95 -3.62 -2.64
C ALA A 16 12.64 -3.18 -1.34
N ARG A 17 12.13 -3.61 -0.19
CA ARG A 17 12.71 -3.32 1.14
C ARG A 17 14.12 -3.90 1.28
N ALA A 18 14.34 -5.12 0.79
CA ALA A 18 15.66 -5.76 0.78
C ALA A 18 16.70 -4.97 -0.02
N ARG A 19 16.31 -4.42 -1.19
CA ARG A 19 17.21 -3.55 -1.99
C ARG A 19 17.63 -2.27 -1.26
N LYS A 20 16.87 -1.85 -0.25
CA LYS A 20 17.14 -0.68 0.58
C LYS A 20 17.71 -1.02 1.96
N GLY A 21 17.92 -2.30 2.27
CA GLY A 21 18.41 -2.75 3.58
C GLY A 21 17.38 -2.60 4.70
N VAL A 22 16.10 -2.49 4.36
CA VAL A 22 14.99 -2.37 5.32
C VAL A 22 14.45 -3.77 5.66
N GLN A 23 14.06 -3.99 6.92
CA GLN A 23 13.53 -5.28 7.40
C GLN A 23 12.28 -5.71 6.63
N PRO A 24 12.11 -7.01 6.31
CA PRO A 24 10.93 -7.50 5.59
C PRO A 24 9.66 -7.35 6.44
N LEU A 25 8.54 -7.13 5.75
CA LEU A 25 7.19 -7.20 6.30
C LEU A 25 6.77 -8.66 6.51
N GLN A 26 5.88 -8.84 7.49
CA GLN A 26 5.19 -10.10 7.72
C GLN A 26 3.70 -9.93 7.41
N TRP A 27 3.07 -11.02 6.99
CA TRP A 27 1.64 -11.03 6.73
C TRP A 27 0.85 -11.01 8.05
N ASP A 28 -0.20 -10.20 8.12
CA ASP A 28 -1.19 -10.24 9.19
C ASP A 28 -2.58 -10.42 8.58
N ASP A 29 -3.28 -11.47 9.01
CA ASP A 29 -4.59 -11.81 8.48
C ASP A 29 -5.68 -10.80 8.91
N ASN A 30 -5.54 -10.10 10.04
CA ASN A 30 -6.53 -9.10 10.49
C ASN A 30 -6.50 -7.86 9.59
N LEU A 31 -5.32 -7.37 9.27
CA LEU A 31 -5.15 -6.21 8.40
C LEU A 31 -5.60 -6.48 6.97
N ALA A 32 -5.32 -7.68 6.49
CA ALA A 32 -5.79 -8.10 5.19
C ALA A 32 -7.33 -8.10 5.13
N ASN A 33 -7.99 -8.48 6.23
CA ASN A 33 -9.44 -8.42 6.33
C ASN A 33 -9.93 -6.97 6.43
N ASP A 34 -9.29 -6.12 7.23
CA ASP A 34 -9.63 -4.70 7.36
C ASP A 34 -9.49 -3.97 6.02
N ALA A 35 -8.37 -4.16 5.31
CA ALA A 35 -8.12 -3.66 3.96
C ALA A 35 -9.18 -4.13 2.96
N GLN A 36 -9.52 -5.42 2.97
CA GLN A 36 -10.53 -5.98 2.07
C GLN A 36 -11.93 -5.39 2.35
N ASN A 37 -12.27 -5.20 3.61
CA ASN A 37 -13.54 -4.59 4.02
C ASN A 37 -13.59 -3.11 3.61
N TYR A 38 -12.50 -2.38 3.80
CA TYR A 38 -12.45 -0.96 3.44
C TYR A 38 -12.47 -0.76 1.92
N ALA A 39 -11.76 -1.61 1.15
CA ALA A 39 -11.86 -1.62 -0.31
C ALA A 39 -13.30 -1.77 -0.81
N GLN A 40 -14.11 -2.60 -0.15
CA GLN A 40 -15.54 -2.74 -0.47
C GLN A 40 -16.32 -1.46 -0.15
N VAL A 41 -16.03 -0.81 0.98
CA VAL A 41 -16.63 0.49 1.33
C VAL A 41 -16.28 1.56 0.29
N LEU A 42 -15.03 1.63 -0.15
CA LEU A 42 -14.61 2.56 -1.20
C LEU A 42 -15.33 2.27 -2.53
N ALA A 43 -15.48 1.00 -2.91
CA ALA A 43 -16.19 0.61 -4.13
C ALA A 43 -17.68 1.00 -4.08
N ASP A 44 -18.32 0.79 -2.93
CA ASP A 44 -19.74 1.08 -2.74
C ASP A 44 -20.01 2.59 -2.66
N THR A 45 -19.15 3.33 -1.96
CA THR A 45 -19.32 4.78 -1.72
C THR A 45 -18.77 5.64 -2.85
N LYS A 46 -17.82 5.11 -3.63
CA LYS A 46 -17.03 5.83 -4.63
C LYS A 46 -16.28 7.04 -4.05
N ASP A 47 -15.96 6.98 -2.77
CA ASP A 47 -15.33 8.06 -2.02
C ASP A 47 -13.89 7.66 -1.68
N PHE A 48 -12.96 7.99 -2.56
CA PHE A 48 -11.55 7.58 -2.43
C PHE A 48 -10.82 8.43 -1.39
N LYS A 49 -10.87 7.95 -0.14
CA LYS A 49 -10.26 8.59 1.02
C LYS A 49 -9.70 7.52 1.96
N HIS A 50 -8.84 7.95 2.86
CA HIS A 50 -8.28 7.06 3.87
C HIS A 50 -9.31 6.62 4.93
N SER A 51 -9.19 5.40 5.45
CA SER A 51 -10.11 4.86 6.47
C SER A 51 -10.07 5.63 7.78
N GLY A 52 -8.91 6.19 8.12
CA GLY A 52 -8.67 6.86 9.40
C GLY A 52 -8.60 5.89 10.58
N VAL A 53 -8.36 4.60 10.33
CA VAL A 53 -8.11 3.61 11.40
C VAL A 53 -6.77 3.90 12.05
N ASP A 54 -6.79 4.16 13.35
CA ASP A 54 -5.57 4.44 14.12
C ASP A 54 -4.73 3.17 14.28
N GLY A 55 -3.41 3.31 14.12
CA GLY A 55 -2.45 2.23 14.37
C GLY A 55 -2.19 1.29 13.20
N GLN A 56 -2.72 1.57 12.01
CA GLN A 56 -2.43 0.85 10.77
C GLN A 56 -1.91 1.82 9.69
N GLY A 57 -0.86 1.43 8.97
CA GLY A 57 -0.41 2.16 7.79
C GLY A 57 -1.33 1.89 6.59
N GLU A 58 -1.73 2.91 5.84
CA GLU A 58 -2.66 2.73 4.72
C GLU A 58 -2.12 3.29 3.40
N ASN A 59 -2.15 2.49 2.34
CA ASN A 59 -1.96 2.93 0.96
C ASN A 59 -3.18 2.54 0.13
N LEU A 60 -3.69 3.47 -0.68
CA LEU A 60 -4.85 3.24 -1.52
C LEU A 60 -4.43 3.17 -2.98
N PHE A 61 -5.09 2.30 -3.74
CA PHE A 61 -4.88 2.23 -5.18
C PHE A 61 -6.23 2.12 -5.89
N MET A 62 -6.39 2.95 -6.92
CA MET A 62 -7.54 2.90 -7.82
C MET A 62 -7.04 2.73 -9.23
N SER A 63 -7.68 1.82 -9.97
CA SER A 63 -7.43 1.64 -11.39
C SER A 63 -8.76 1.62 -12.14
N SER A 64 -8.79 2.18 -13.34
CA SER A 64 -9.93 2.07 -14.26
C SER A 64 -9.91 0.79 -15.09
N ALA A 65 -8.90 -0.05 -14.91
CA ALA A 65 -8.69 -1.33 -15.56
C ALA A 65 -8.39 -2.42 -14.52
N ASP A 66 -8.53 -3.68 -14.92
CA ASP A 66 -8.14 -4.82 -14.07
C ASP A 66 -6.68 -4.66 -13.63
N ALA A 67 -6.48 -4.59 -12.31
CA ALA A 67 -5.17 -4.46 -11.70
C ALA A 67 -5.02 -5.49 -10.60
N SER A 68 -3.84 -6.11 -10.54
CA SER A 68 -3.51 -7.02 -9.44
C SER A 68 -3.02 -6.26 -8.21
N LEU A 69 -3.04 -6.93 -7.07
CA LEU A 69 -2.42 -6.44 -5.84
C LEU A 69 -0.94 -6.09 -6.04
N ALA A 70 -0.21 -6.90 -6.82
CA ALA A 70 1.19 -6.63 -7.12
C ALA A 70 1.39 -5.40 -8.04
N ASP A 71 0.44 -5.10 -8.91
CA ASP A 71 0.50 -3.90 -9.75
C ASP A 71 0.31 -2.63 -8.92
N ALA A 72 -0.59 -2.66 -7.92
CA ALA A 72 -0.72 -1.59 -6.93
C ALA A 72 0.60 -1.35 -6.19
N VAL A 73 1.24 -2.43 -5.70
CA VAL A 73 2.55 -2.35 -5.04
C VAL A 73 3.61 -1.75 -5.97
N ARG A 74 3.68 -2.19 -7.22
CA ARG A 74 4.64 -1.66 -8.21
C ARG A 74 4.39 -0.18 -8.53
N ALA A 75 3.14 0.26 -8.55
CA ALA A 75 2.79 1.66 -8.77
C ALA A 75 3.30 2.53 -7.62
N TRP A 76 3.08 2.14 -6.37
CA TRP A 76 3.60 2.86 -5.20
C TRP A 76 5.14 2.86 -5.16
N LEU A 77 5.77 1.75 -5.51
CA LEU A 77 7.23 1.68 -5.62
C LEU A 77 7.76 2.59 -6.74
N GLY A 78 6.98 2.80 -7.81
CA GLY A 78 7.33 3.69 -8.92
C GLY A 78 7.44 5.16 -8.50
N GLU A 79 6.80 5.57 -7.39
CA GLU A 79 6.94 6.90 -6.80
C GLU A 79 8.33 7.15 -6.21
N GLU A 80 9.20 6.13 -6.10
CA GLU A 80 10.60 6.26 -5.67
C GLU A 80 11.33 7.41 -6.39
N ALA A 81 11.10 7.57 -7.70
CA ALA A 81 11.74 8.60 -8.49
C ALA A 81 11.35 10.03 -8.06
N ASN A 82 10.20 10.18 -7.41
CA ASN A 82 9.67 11.44 -6.90
C ASN A 82 10.00 11.69 -5.42
N TYR A 83 10.60 10.70 -4.74
CA TYR A 83 11.02 10.83 -3.35
C TYR A 83 12.48 11.29 -3.27
N HIS A 84 12.70 12.43 -2.63
CA HIS A 84 14.02 13.04 -2.47
C HIS A 84 14.48 13.09 -1.00
N GLY A 85 13.83 12.31 -0.12
CA GLY A 85 14.17 12.21 1.30
C GLY A 85 13.50 13.27 2.17
N GLU A 86 12.36 13.79 1.72
CA GLU A 86 11.52 14.72 2.46
C GLU A 86 11.03 14.13 3.79
N LYS A 87 10.86 14.98 4.81
CA LYS A 87 10.24 14.56 6.06
C LYS A 87 8.74 14.37 5.85
N ILE A 88 8.16 13.36 6.50
CA ILE A 88 6.70 13.15 6.50
C ILE A 88 6.01 14.46 6.93
N GLY A 89 5.17 15.02 6.06
CA GLY A 89 4.48 16.30 6.27
C GLY A 89 5.08 17.54 5.61
N GLU A 90 6.23 17.44 4.92
CA GLU A 90 6.84 18.54 4.16
C GLU A 90 7.05 18.12 2.68
N GLY A 91 6.63 18.93 1.70
CA GLY A 91 6.77 18.61 0.26
C GLY A 91 5.47 18.15 -0.42
N ASP A 92 5.54 17.65 -1.65
CA ASP A 92 4.37 17.08 -2.36
C ASP A 92 4.09 15.66 -1.89
N PHE A 93 3.52 15.54 -0.69
CA PHE A 93 3.17 14.26 -0.08
C PHE A 93 2.22 13.41 -0.96
N GLY A 94 1.49 14.03 -1.90
CA GLY A 94 0.67 13.30 -2.87
C GLY A 94 1.47 12.57 -3.95
N ALA A 95 2.72 12.99 -4.22
CA ALA A 95 3.56 12.43 -5.28
C ALA A 95 4.53 11.33 -4.83
N TRP A 96 4.85 11.26 -3.54
CA TRP A 96 5.78 10.28 -2.96
C TRP A 96 5.30 9.67 -1.62
N GLY A 97 4.08 10.01 -1.19
CA GLY A 97 3.52 9.56 0.09
C GLY A 97 3.25 8.07 0.16
N HIS A 98 3.00 7.37 -0.96
CA HIS A 98 2.84 5.92 -0.93
C HIS A 98 4.19 5.20 -0.85
N TYR A 99 5.24 5.77 -1.44
CA TYR A 99 6.61 5.24 -1.37
C TYR A 99 7.24 5.40 0.02
N SER A 100 7.08 6.57 0.63
CA SER A 100 7.94 7.02 1.72
C SER A 100 7.54 6.60 3.11
N LYS A 101 6.34 6.04 3.35
CA LYS A 101 5.88 5.68 4.71
C LYS A 101 6.95 4.81 5.40
N PRO A 102 7.76 5.37 6.33
CA PRO A 102 9.02 4.75 6.70
C PRO A 102 8.91 3.74 7.85
N ASP A 103 7.89 3.82 8.72
CA ASP A 103 7.97 3.08 9.99
C ASP A 103 6.67 2.41 10.46
N ASP A 104 5.61 2.45 9.66
CA ASP A 104 4.46 1.58 9.90
C ASP A 104 4.66 0.34 9.03
N PHE A 105 4.86 -0.80 9.69
CA PHE A 105 4.54 -2.07 9.04
C PHE A 105 3.13 -1.94 8.43
N GLU A 106 2.84 -2.77 7.44
CA GLU A 106 1.48 -3.00 6.92
C GLU A 106 1.17 -2.22 5.64
N ALA A 107 1.57 -2.80 4.51
CA ALA A 107 1.03 -2.41 3.22
C ALA A 107 -0.40 -2.93 3.11
N ILE A 108 -1.37 -2.07 3.42
CA ILE A 108 -2.77 -2.25 3.07
C ILE A 108 -2.87 -2.28 1.54
N VAL A 109 -3.46 -3.37 1.03
CA VAL A 109 -3.68 -3.60 -0.38
C VAL A 109 -5.15 -3.37 -0.66
N GLU A 110 -5.46 -2.26 -1.32
CA GLU A 110 -6.83 -1.95 -1.74
C GLU A 110 -6.87 -1.77 -3.24
N THR A 111 -7.59 -2.64 -3.92
CA THR A 111 -7.87 -2.55 -5.36
C THR A 111 -9.38 -2.48 -5.54
N MET A 112 -9.90 -1.35 -6.01
CA MET A 112 -11.25 -1.30 -6.57
C MET A 112 -11.22 -1.84 -8.00
N SER A 113 -12.08 -2.82 -8.28
CA SER A 113 -12.49 -3.21 -9.64
C SER A 113 -13.85 -2.59 -9.98
#